data_AF-A0A9N8DQ37-F1
#
_entry.id   AF-A0A9N8DQ37-F1
#
_cell.length_a   1.000
_cell.length_b   1.000
_cell.length_c   1.000
_cell.angle_alpha   90.00
_cell.angle_beta   90.00
_cell.angle_gamma   90.00
#
_symmetry.space_group_name_H-M   'P 1'
#
loop_
_entity.id
_entity.type
_entity.pdbx_description
1 polymer ?
#
loop_
_entity_poly.entity_id
_entity_poly.type
_entity_poly.pdbx_seq_one_letter_code
_entity_poly.pdbx_strand_id
1 'polypeptide(L)'
;MPVVVIAITVVVQCEAIETTYPGGMKGFQEVAVPNNTFCTDGELACASFMMPPDVGKFVEHLQEHGLRWLVPVENEEDQEEGRVVKKALDLVVVDQNNGPCNNCDWIHFGKQGSISFCWIGDESPEGRALSAPEWWTPAKSESMNFVPEKAVQAGGIEFRKHEEEEEEESAEESESKLDAPENEEANGEEQTTAKKNNDDDGKVCLGTVASAYGLIDETSKISDIDPRSTPG
;
A
#
# COMPACT_ATOMS: atom_id res chain seq x y z
N MET A 1 15.29 4.70 3.78
CA MET A 1 14.47 5.89 3.44
C MET A 1 13.05 5.36 3.23
N PRO A 2 11.94 5.86 3.77
CA PRO A 2 10.66 5.18 3.54
C PRO A 2 10.20 5.29 2.09
N VAL A 3 9.49 4.29 1.62
CA VAL A 3 8.82 4.29 0.30
C VAL A 3 7.38 4.73 0.47
N VAL A 4 6.90 5.63 -0.40
CA VAL A 4 5.52 6.12 -0.37
C VAL A 4 4.55 5.03 -0.82
N VAL A 5 3.42 4.92 -0.13
CA VAL A 5 2.27 4.08 -0.49
C VAL A 5 1.20 4.97 -1.12
N ILE A 6 0.85 4.67 -2.37
CA ILE A 6 -0.17 5.40 -3.15
C ILE A 6 -1.26 4.41 -3.56
N ALA A 7 -2.52 4.74 -3.28
CA ALA A 7 -3.68 3.89 -3.58
C ALA A 7 -3.44 2.44 -3.13
N ILE A 8 -3.18 1.52 -4.08
CA ILE A 8 -2.82 0.13 -3.79
C ILE A 8 -1.41 -0.11 -4.31
N THR A 9 -0.48 -0.37 -3.41
CA THR A 9 0.95 -0.49 -3.73
C THR A 9 1.42 -1.90 -3.46
N VAL A 10 2.09 -2.50 -4.46
CA VAL A 10 2.85 -3.74 -4.26
C VAL A 10 4.24 -3.36 -3.82
N VAL A 11 4.62 -3.81 -2.62
CA VAL A 11 5.94 -3.62 -2.01
C VAL A 11 6.69 -4.93 -2.10
N VAL A 12 7.92 -4.90 -2.62
CA VAL A 12 8.77 -6.06 -2.85
C VAL A 12 10.13 -5.82 -2.19
N GLN A 13 10.71 -6.84 -1.58
CA GLN A 13 12.08 -6.76 -1.09
C GLN A 13 13.07 -6.68 -2.26
N CYS A 14 13.96 -5.68 -2.24
CA CYS A 14 14.99 -5.52 -3.28
C CYS A 14 15.92 -6.74 -3.34
N GLU A 15 16.26 -7.32 -2.19
CA GLU A 15 17.07 -8.55 -2.14
C GLU A 15 16.41 -9.68 -2.94
N ALA A 16 15.11 -9.92 -2.73
CA ALA A 16 14.37 -10.96 -3.44
C ALA A 16 14.30 -10.71 -4.96
N ILE A 17 14.17 -9.43 -5.37
CA ILE A 17 14.23 -9.04 -6.79
C ILE A 17 15.59 -9.41 -7.37
N GLU A 18 16.69 -9.01 -6.72
CA GLU A 18 18.03 -9.23 -7.24
C GLU A 18 18.40 -10.71 -7.32
N THR A 19 17.93 -11.53 -6.38
CA THR A 19 18.25 -12.96 -6.37
C THR A 19 17.38 -13.79 -7.30
N THR A 20 16.15 -13.36 -7.55
CA THR A 20 15.10 -14.24 -8.12
C THR A 20 14.55 -13.73 -9.43
N TYR A 21 14.37 -12.42 -9.57
CA TYR A 21 13.73 -11.85 -10.74
C TYR A 21 14.68 -11.86 -11.95
N PRO A 22 14.25 -12.33 -13.14
CA PRO A 22 15.10 -12.34 -14.32
C PRO A 22 15.61 -10.93 -14.67
N GLY A 23 16.94 -10.77 -14.71
CA GLY A 23 17.58 -9.48 -14.97
C GLY A 23 17.70 -8.57 -13.73
N GLY A 24 17.40 -9.09 -12.53
CA GLY A 24 17.55 -8.38 -11.26
C GLY A 24 16.71 -7.10 -11.19
N MET A 25 17.19 -6.10 -10.45
CA MET A 25 16.49 -4.82 -10.29
C MET A 25 16.22 -4.12 -11.62
N LYS A 26 17.19 -4.17 -12.55
CA LYS A 26 17.03 -3.57 -13.88
C LYS A 26 15.90 -4.24 -14.67
N GLY A 27 15.87 -5.57 -14.68
CA GLY A 27 14.81 -6.33 -15.35
C GLY A 27 13.44 -6.04 -14.74
N PHE A 28 13.37 -5.97 -13.40
CA PHE A 28 12.15 -5.62 -12.68
C PHE A 28 11.63 -4.23 -13.07
N GLN A 29 12.49 -3.21 -13.03
CA GLN A 29 12.08 -1.83 -13.33
C GLN A 29 11.65 -1.67 -14.80
N GLU A 30 12.38 -2.27 -15.75
CA GLU A 30 12.12 -2.09 -17.18
C GLU A 30 10.92 -2.91 -17.68
N VAL A 31 10.71 -4.11 -17.13
CA VAL A 31 9.74 -5.08 -17.66
C VAL A 31 8.48 -5.16 -16.80
N ALA A 32 8.61 -5.07 -15.48
CA ALA A 32 7.49 -5.34 -14.58
C ALA A 32 6.63 -4.08 -14.32
N VAL A 33 7.22 -2.88 -14.29
CA VAL A 33 6.53 -1.66 -13.83
C VAL A 33 6.32 -0.64 -14.97
N PRO A 34 5.38 -0.87 -15.90
CA PRO A 34 5.21 -0.02 -17.09
C PRO A 34 4.46 1.30 -16.81
N ASN A 35 3.86 1.46 -15.63
CA ASN A 35 2.95 2.58 -15.31
C ASN A 35 3.65 3.80 -14.68
N ASN A 36 4.98 3.84 -14.70
CA ASN A 36 5.80 4.94 -14.15
C ASN A 36 5.49 5.25 -12.67
N THR A 37 5.07 4.26 -11.89
CA THR A 37 4.85 4.39 -10.44
C THR A 37 5.95 3.74 -9.62
N PHE A 38 7.05 3.34 -10.27
CA PHE A 38 8.19 2.74 -9.59
C PHE A 38 8.86 3.73 -8.65
N CYS A 39 9.11 3.30 -7.41
CA CYS A 39 10.07 3.94 -6.52
C CYS A 39 10.80 2.88 -5.68
N THR A 40 11.97 3.25 -5.16
CA THR A 40 12.78 2.38 -4.32
C THR A 40 13.63 3.19 -3.35
N ASP A 41 13.84 2.66 -2.14
CA ASP A 41 14.78 3.20 -1.16
C ASP A 41 16.11 2.43 -1.11
N GLY A 42 16.26 1.41 -1.97
CA GLY A 42 17.39 0.47 -2.00
C GLY A 42 17.14 -0.84 -1.24
N GLU A 43 16.15 -0.90 -0.36
CA GLU A 43 15.77 -2.10 0.41
C GLU A 43 14.38 -2.63 0.01
N LEU A 44 13.48 -1.70 -0.29
CA LEU A 44 12.12 -1.90 -0.80
C LEU A 44 11.99 -1.30 -2.20
N ALA A 45 11.29 -2.02 -3.06
CA ALA A 45 10.83 -1.55 -4.36
C ALA A 45 9.31 -1.54 -4.38
N CYS A 46 8.73 -0.49 -4.94
CA CYS A 46 7.29 -0.29 -4.95
C CYS A 46 6.77 -0.05 -6.37
N ALA A 47 5.57 -0.56 -6.63
CA ALA A 47 4.75 -0.22 -7.78
C ALA A 47 3.31 0.02 -7.33
N SER A 48 2.76 1.19 -7.65
CA SER A 48 1.42 1.59 -7.23
C SER A 48 0.40 1.48 -8.37
N PHE A 49 -0.83 1.13 -8.02
CA PHE A 49 -1.94 0.87 -8.92
C PHE A 49 -3.23 1.51 -8.36
N MET A 50 -4.08 1.99 -9.26
CA MET A 50 -5.38 2.57 -8.89
C MET A 50 -6.49 1.51 -8.78
N MET A 51 -6.33 0.40 -9.51
CA MET A 51 -7.36 -0.59 -9.69
C MET A 51 -6.86 -1.95 -9.18
N PRO A 52 -7.57 -2.63 -8.27
CA PRO A 52 -7.06 -3.87 -7.73
C PRO A 52 -7.01 -5.06 -8.73
N PRO A 53 -7.77 -5.13 -9.85
CA PRO A 53 -7.52 -6.14 -10.89
C PRO A 53 -6.10 -6.05 -11.48
N ASP A 54 -5.54 -4.85 -11.59
CA ASP A 54 -4.18 -4.66 -12.12
C ASP A 54 -3.13 -5.10 -11.11
N VAL A 55 -3.40 -4.93 -9.82
CA VAL A 55 -2.58 -5.47 -8.72
C VAL A 55 -2.53 -7.00 -8.80
N GLY A 56 -3.68 -7.66 -8.99
CA GLY A 56 -3.75 -9.11 -9.12
C GLY A 56 -2.88 -9.63 -10.27
N LYS A 57 -3.04 -9.06 -11.47
CA LYS A 57 -2.22 -9.40 -12.64
C LYS A 57 -0.74 -9.16 -12.41
N PHE A 58 -0.40 -8.06 -11.73
CA PHE A 58 0.99 -7.74 -11.44
C PHE A 58 1.59 -8.75 -10.45
N VAL A 59 0.87 -9.11 -9.38
CA VAL A 59 1.31 -10.13 -8.43
C VAL A 59 1.46 -11.49 -9.11
N GLU A 60 0.52 -11.91 -9.94
CA GLU A 60 0.62 -13.14 -10.75
C GLU A 60 1.89 -13.12 -11.61
N HIS A 61 2.14 -12.01 -12.33
CA HIS A 61 3.37 -11.83 -13.11
C HIS A 61 4.63 -11.96 -12.25
N LEU A 62 4.67 -11.35 -11.06
CA LEU A 62 5.82 -11.50 -10.15
C LEU A 62 6.03 -12.96 -9.71
N GLN A 63 4.94 -13.69 -9.45
CA GLN A 63 5.00 -15.10 -9.06
C GLN A 63 5.48 -16.01 -10.19
N GLU A 64 5.04 -15.76 -11.43
CA GLU A 64 5.52 -16.47 -12.62
C GLU A 64 7.04 -16.27 -12.83
N HIS A 65 7.59 -15.17 -12.33
CA HIS A 65 9.02 -14.84 -12.38
C HIS A 65 9.76 -15.21 -11.09
N GLY A 66 9.15 -16.02 -10.23
CA GLY A 66 9.79 -16.68 -9.10
C GLY A 66 9.66 -15.98 -7.75
N LEU A 67 9.11 -14.75 -7.68
CA LEU A 67 8.88 -14.07 -6.40
C LEU A 67 7.71 -14.71 -5.65
N ARG A 68 7.87 -14.95 -4.34
CA ARG A 68 6.84 -15.60 -3.53
C ARG A 68 6.03 -14.56 -2.77
N TRP A 69 4.72 -14.63 -2.93
CA TRP A 69 3.79 -13.79 -2.20
C TRP A 69 3.43 -14.38 -0.84
N LEU A 70 2.46 -15.30 -0.80
CA LEU A 70 1.94 -15.87 0.45
C LEU A 70 2.46 -17.28 0.67
N VAL A 71 3.14 -17.50 1.79
CA VAL A 71 3.59 -18.82 2.23
C VAL A 71 2.84 -19.27 3.48
N PRO A 72 2.52 -20.57 3.61
CA PRO A 72 1.94 -21.10 4.84
C PRO A 72 2.96 -20.97 5.97
N VAL A 73 2.48 -20.57 7.15
CA VAL A 73 3.25 -20.55 8.38
C VAL A 73 2.66 -21.63 9.27
N GLU A 74 3.51 -22.56 9.68
CA GLU A 74 3.15 -23.59 10.65
C GLU A 74 3.35 -23.02 12.05
N ASN A 75 2.25 -22.73 12.75
CA ASN A 75 2.26 -22.43 14.18
C ASN A 75 1.56 -23.57 14.93
N GLU A 76 2.09 -23.95 16.09
CA GLU A 76 1.54 -25.05 16.91
C GLU A 76 0.08 -24.79 17.31
N GLU A 77 -0.29 -23.54 17.60
CA GLU A 77 -1.65 -23.15 18.00
C GLU A 77 -2.65 -23.24 16.82
N ASP A 78 -2.25 -22.84 15.62
CA ASP A 78 -3.12 -22.85 14.42
C ASP A 78 -3.37 -24.27 13.87
N GLN A 79 -2.44 -25.20 14.15
CA GLN A 79 -2.57 -26.61 13.77
C GLN A 79 -3.72 -27.32 14.51
N GLU A 80 -3.97 -26.98 15.78
CA GLU A 80 -5.05 -27.58 16.57
C GLU A 80 -6.45 -27.17 16.07
N GLU A 81 -6.57 -25.96 15.50
CA GLU A 81 -7.83 -25.45 14.94
C GLU A 81 -8.00 -25.76 13.44
N GLY A 82 -7.01 -26.38 12.80
CA GLY A 82 -7.02 -26.67 11.37
C GLY A 82 -6.97 -25.41 10.48
N ARG A 83 -6.49 -24.29 11.02
CA ARG A 83 -6.37 -23.02 10.29
C ARG A 83 -4.97 -22.92 9.66
N VAL A 84 -4.90 -22.63 8.36
CA VAL A 84 -3.62 -22.33 7.70
C VAL A 84 -3.44 -20.81 7.68
N VAL A 85 -2.50 -20.31 8.47
CA VAL A 85 -2.10 -18.90 8.41
C VAL A 85 -1.10 -18.72 7.27
N LYS A 86 -1.32 -17.68 6.46
CA LYS A 86 -0.41 -17.31 5.37
C LYS A 86 0.27 -15.99 5.68
N LYS A 87 1.56 -15.90 5.35
CA LYS A 87 2.37 -14.70 5.56
C LYS A 87 3.04 -14.27 4.26
N ALA A 88 3.14 -12.97 4.06
CA ALA A 88 3.87 -12.34 2.97
C ALA A 88 5.37 -12.59 3.10
N LEU A 89 6.02 -13.08 2.04
CA LEU A 89 7.43 -13.45 2.06
C LEU A 89 8.32 -12.47 1.29
N ASP A 90 8.28 -12.51 -0.04
CA ASP A 90 9.15 -11.67 -0.88
C ASP A 90 8.45 -10.34 -1.26
N LEU A 91 7.11 -10.34 -1.26
CA LEU A 91 6.27 -9.17 -1.57
C LEU A 91 5.01 -9.10 -0.71
N VAL A 92 4.44 -7.90 -0.59
CA VAL A 92 3.18 -7.63 0.12
C VAL A 92 2.39 -6.54 -0.60
N VAL A 93 1.07 -6.69 -0.63
CA VAL A 93 0.16 -5.65 -1.11
C VAL A 93 -0.19 -4.74 0.06
N VAL A 94 -0.05 -3.43 -0.14
CA VAL A 94 -0.32 -2.40 0.87
C VAL A 94 -1.37 -1.45 0.35
N ASP A 95 -2.45 -1.29 1.09
CA ASP A 95 -3.47 -0.29 0.86
C ASP A 95 -3.08 1.01 1.58
N GLN A 96 -3.16 2.15 0.91
CA GLN A 96 -2.81 3.45 1.49
C GLN A 96 -3.62 3.75 2.75
N ASN A 97 -4.86 3.28 2.85
CA ASN A 97 -5.71 3.59 3.99
C ASN A 97 -5.54 2.59 5.14
N ASN A 98 -5.29 1.33 4.84
CA ASN A 98 -5.35 0.26 5.83
C ASN A 98 -3.99 -0.42 6.11
N GLY A 99 -2.96 -0.07 5.34
CA GLY A 99 -1.64 -0.69 5.45
C GLY A 99 -1.59 -2.06 4.77
N PRO A 100 -0.72 -2.98 5.25
CA PRO A 100 -0.53 -4.29 4.63
C PRO A 100 -1.82 -5.11 4.58
N CYS A 101 -2.17 -5.63 3.40
CA CYS A 101 -3.36 -6.43 3.18
C CYS A 101 -3.20 -7.90 3.64
N ASN A 102 -1.97 -8.32 3.95
CA ASN A 102 -1.63 -9.65 4.41
C ASN A 102 -0.67 -9.58 5.59
N ASN A 103 -0.62 -10.65 6.38
CA ASN A 103 0.33 -10.73 7.50
C ASN A 103 1.76 -10.57 6.98
N CYS A 104 2.51 -9.62 7.54
CA CYS A 104 3.82 -9.23 7.05
C CYS A 104 4.62 -8.63 8.19
N ASP A 105 5.77 -9.24 8.49
CA ASP A 105 6.57 -8.86 9.67
C ASP A 105 7.85 -8.09 9.29
N TRP A 106 8.13 -7.95 7.99
CA TRP A 106 9.37 -7.36 7.50
C TRP A 106 9.20 -5.91 7.03
N ILE A 107 7.97 -5.41 6.89
CA ILE A 107 7.72 -3.97 6.75
C ILE A 107 7.03 -3.42 7.98
N HIS A 108 7.33 -2.15 8.25
CA HIS A 108 6.47 -1.28 9.02
C HIS A 108 5.64 -0.41 8.09
N PHE A 109 4.50 0.05 8.59
CA PHE A 109 3.60 0.97 7.90
C PHE A 109 3.26 2.14 8.81
N GLY A 110 3.21 3.34 8.24
CA GLY A 110 2.96 4.56 8.97
C GLY A 110 2.29 5.61 8.10
N LYS A 111 1.74 6.61 8.78
CA LYS A 111 1.08 7.75 8.15
C LYS A 111 1.52 9.05 8.79
N GLN A 112 1.68 10.07 7.95
CA GLN A 112 1.87 11.45 8.37
C GLN A 112 0.91 12.33 7.57
N GLY A 113 -0.17 12.76 8.22
CA GLY A 113 -1.30 13.39 7.52
C GLY A 113 -1.92 12.44 6.49
N SER A 114 -1.99 12.87 5.24
CA SER A 114 -2.51 12.10 4.10
C SER A 114 -1.47 11.16 3.45
N ILE A 115 -0.21 11.27 3.85
CA ILE A 115 0.90 10.51 3.27
C ILE A 115 1.01 9.19 4.02
N SER A 116 1.01 8.09 3.29
CA SER A 116 1.26 6.76 3.82
C SER A 116 2.58 6.24 3.27
N PHE A 117 3.33 5.50 4.08
CA PHE A 117 4.65 5.00 3.70
C PHE A 117 5.01 3.71 4.43
N CYS A 118 5.92 2.96 3.82
CA CYS A 118 6.50 1.74 4.36
C CYS A 118 8.02 1.87 4.54
N TRP A 119 8.58 1.12 5.48
CA TRP A 119 10.03 1.05 5.69
C TRP A 119 10.42 -0.29 6.33
N ILE A 120 11.71 -0.63 6.22
CA ILE A 120 12.35 -1.71 6.97
C ILE A 120 13.10 -1.12 8.17
N GLY A 121 13.06 -1.83 9.31
CA GLY A 121 13.82 -1.51 10.53
C GLY A 121 12.98 -0.89 11.64
N ASP A 122 13.48 -1.02 12.88
CA ASP A 122 12.70 -0.73 14.09
C ASP A 122 12.47 0.77 14.37
N GLU A 123 13.23 1.67 13.73
CA GLU A 123 13.15 3.11 13.97
C GLU A 123 12.09 3.78 13.11
N SER A 124 11.22 4.59 13.73
CA SER A 124 10.28 5.44 12.99
C SER A 124 11.05 6.38 12.05
N PRO A 125 10.62 6.51 10.78
CA PRO A 125 11.30 7.34 9.83
C PRO A 125 10.73 8.76 9.75
N GLU A 126 10.01 9.20 10.78
CA GLU A 126 9.47 10.56 10.87
C GLU A 126 10.55 11.61 10.60
N GLY A 127 10.21 12.59 9.77
CA GLY A 127 11.12 13.66 9.36
C GLY A 127 12.22 13.26 8.36
N ARG A 128 12.28 11.99 7.91
CA ARG A 128 13.19 11.56 6.85
C ARG A 128 12.61 11.88 5.46
N ALA A 129 13.48 12.03 4.47
CA ALA A 129 13.05 12.10 3.07
C ALA A 129 12.31 10.81 2.67
N LEU A 130 11.36 10.93 1.74
CA LEU A 130 10.58 9.81 1.23
C LEU A 130 11.03 9.46 -0.19
N SER A 131 11.07 8.16 -0.52
CA SER A 131 11.23 7.67 -1.88
C SER A 131 9.86 7.56 -2.54
N ALA A 132 9.67 8.32 -3.61
CA ALA A 132 8.41 8.42 -4.33
C ALA A 132 8.65 8.48 -5.85
N PRO A 133 7.64 8.15 -6.66
CA PRO A 133 7.73 8.34 -8.11
C PRO A 133 8.01 9.80 -8.47
N GLU A 134 8.67 10.04 -9.61
CA GLU A 134 9.10 11.39 -10.03
C GLU A 134 7.93 12.38 -10.15
N TRP A 135 6.75 11.90 -10.53
CA TRP A 135 5.56 12.74 -10.67
C TRP A 135 4.86 13.03 -9.34
N TRP A 136 5.21 12.34 -8.24
CA TRP A 136 4.47 12.42 -6.99
C TRP A 136 4.89 13.64 -6.15
N THR A 137 3.92 14.18 -5.42
CA THR A 137 4.11 15.25 -4.42
C THR A 137 3.18 14.99 -3.24
N PRO A 138 3.49 15.44 -2.01
CA PRO A 138 2.62 15.29 -0.84
C PRO A 138 1.15 15.64 -1.08
N ALA A 139 0.85 16.77 -1.74
CA ALA A 139 -0.51 17.21 -2.05
C ALA A 139 -1.30 16.21 -2.93
N LYS A 140 -0.62 15.38 -3.73
CA LYS A 140 -1.30 14.37 -4.57
C LYS A 140 -1.84 13.21 -3.76
N SER A 141 -1.25 12.90 -2.60
CA SER A 141 -1.77 11.86 -1.71
C SER A 141 -3.17 12.17 -1.18
N GLU A 142 -3.56 13.45 -1.10
CA GLU A 142 -4.91 13.87 -0.70
C GLU A 142 -5.94 13.66 -1.82
N SER A 143 -5.52 13.81 -3.07
CA SER A 143 -6.39 13.67 -4.23
C SER A 143 -6.62 12.22 -4.68
N MET A 144 -5.78 11.29 -4.22
CA MET A 144 -5.77 9.89 -4.65
C MET A 144 -6.42 9.00 -3.60
N ASN A 145 -7.76 9.03 -3.53
CA ASN A 145 -8.51 8.11 -2.69
C ASN A 145 -9.05 6.95 -3.52
N PHE A 146 -8.70 5.72 -3.11
CA PHE A 146 -9.36 4.52 -3.63
C PHE A 146 -10.82 4.50 -3.17
N VAL A 147 -11.74 4.43 -4.13
CA VAL A 147 -13.16 4.20 -3.88
C VAL A 147 -13.50 2.77 -4.29
N PRO A 148 -13.84 1.87 -3.36
CA PRO A 148 -14.18 0.49 -3.72
C PRO A 148 -15.39 0.47 -4.66
N GLU A 149 -15.38 -0.45 -5.62
CA GLU A 149 -16.41 -0.55 -6.67
C GLU A 149 -17.84 -0.67 -6.11
N LYS A 150 -17.98 -1.32 -4.95
CA LYS A 150 -19.27 -1.42 -4.23
C LYS A 150 -19.77 -0.08 -3.70
N ALA A 151 -18.87 0.85 -3.33
CA ALA A 151 -19.23 2.19 -2.88
C ALA A 151 -19.69 3.08 -4.06
N VAL A 152 -19.13 2.85 -5.26
CA VAL A 152 -19.54 3.53 -6.50
C VAL A 152 -20.98 3.16 -6.91
N GLN A 153 -21.38 1.91 -6.67
CA GLN A 153 -22.75 1.45 -6.98
C GLN A 153 -23.78 1.80 -5.90
N ALA A 154 -23.34 2.04 -4.66
CA ALA A 154 -24.21 2.34 -3.52
C ALA A 154 -24.51 3.84 -3.32
N GLY A 155 -23.68 4.72 -3.87
CA GLY A 155 -23.87 6.16 -3.82
C GLY A 155 -23.91 6.75 -5.23
N GLY A 156 -25.05 7.35 -5.60
CA GLY A 156 -25.12 8.15 -6.83
C GLY A 156 -24.02 9.21 -6.81
N ILE A 157 -23.07 9.12 -7.74
CA ILE A 157 -22.05 10.15 -7.94
C ILE A 157 -22.79 11.40 -8.40
N GLU A 158 -23.02 12.35 -7.50
CA GLU A 158 -23.35 13.72 -7.89
C GLU A 158 -22.08 14.37 -8.43
N PHE A 159 -22.01 14.49 -9.75
CA PHE A 159 -21.03 15.34 -10.41
C PHE A 159 -21.29 16.78 -9.97
N ARG A 160 -20.46 17.29 -9.06
CA ARG A 160 -20.44 18.71 -8.74
C ARG A 160 -19.98 19.44 -10.01
N LYS A 161 -20.91 20.04 -10.75
CA LYS A 161 -20.56 20.98 -11.81
C LYS A 161 -19.77 22.11 -11.16
N HIS A 162 -18.52 22.28 -11.57
CA HIS A 162 -17.82 23.53 -11.35
C HIS A 162 -18.54 24.55 -12.23
N GLU A 163 -19.32 25.43 -11.62
CA GLU A 163 -19.74 26.65 -12.29
C GLU A 163 -18.50 27.55 -12.33
N GLU A 164 -17.98 27.79 -13.53
CA GLU A 164 -17.06 28.87 -13.81
C GLU A 164 -17.85 30.18 -13.63
N GLU A 165 -17.74 30.78 -12.44
CA GLU A 165 -18.07 32.20 -12.29
C GLU A 165 -16.87 33.00 -12.83
N GLU A 166 -17.05 33.57 -14.02
CA GLU A 166 -16.27 34.72 -14.48
C GLU A 166 -16.58 35.91 -13.55
N GLU A 167 -15.70 36.18 -12.59
CA GLU A 167 -15.70 37.47 -11.89
C GLU A 167 -14.89 38.49 -12.71
N GLU A 168 -15.62 39.41 -13.35
CA GLU A 168 -15.13 40.63 -13.94
C GLU A 168 -14.45 41.53 -12.89
N GLU A 169 -13.28 42.02 -13.28
CA GLU A 169 -12.48 43.04 -12.63
C GLU A 169 -13.27 44.35 -12.42
N SER A 170 -13.35 44.84 -11.18
CA SER A 170 -13.46 46.28 -10.94
C SER A 170 -12.68 46.68 -9.69
N ALA A 171 -11.73 47.59 -9.92
CA ALA A 171 -10.96 48.26 -8.90
C ALA A 171 -11.80 49.32 -8.20
N GLU A 172 -11.73 49.39 -6.87
CA GLU A 172 -11.80 50.67 -6.17
C GLU A 172 -11.07 50.62 -4.81
N GLU A 173 -10.39 51.72 -4.55
CA GLU A 173 -9.40 52.02 -3.53
C GLU A 173 -10.08 52.43 -2.22
N SER A 174 -9.63 51.97 -1.05
CA SER A 174 -9.66 52.78 0.18
C SER A 174 -8.84 52.18 1.33
N GLU A 175 -8.00 53.03 1.90
CA GLU A 175 -7.14 52.78 3.06
C GLU A 175 -7.90 52.79 4.39
N SER A 176 -7.51 51.95 5.35
CA SER A 176 -7.34 52.28 6.80
C SER A 176 -6.96 50.99 7.57
N LYS A 177 -5.74 50.82 8.06
CA LYS A 177 -5.11 51.31 9.30
C LYS A 177 -5.45 50.47 10.55
N LEU A 178 -4.44 49.68 10.97
CA LEU A 178 -3.99 49.30 12.33
C LEU A 178 -5.03 48.87 13.39
N ASP A 179 -4.90 47.65 13.92
CA ASP A 179 -4.17 47.40 15.18
C ASP A 179 -4.06 45.89 15.49
N ALA A 180 -2.89 45.49 16.00
CA ALA A 180 -2.67 44.22 16.72
C ALA A 180 -3.10 44.39 18.19
N PRO A 181 -3.27 43.31 18.97
CA PRO A 181 -2.12 42.81 19.72
C PRO A 181 -2.03 41.29 19.94
N GLU A 182 -0.89 40.95 20.52
CA GLU A 182 -0.24 39.68 20.89
C GLU A 182 -0.98 38.69 21.81
N ASN A 183 -0.33 37.52 21.93
CA ASN A 183 -0.43 36.45 22.94
C ASN A 183 -1.60 35.47 22.81
N GLU A 184 -1.45 34.16 23.03
CA GLU A 184 -0.54 33.45 23.93
C GLU A 184 -0.43 31.97 23.54
N GLU A 185 0.63 31.35 24.05
CA GLU A 185 1.01 29.94 23.97
C GLU A 185 -0.12 28.97 24.39
N ALA A 186 -0.24 27.84 23.71
CA ALA A 186 -0.74 26.61 24.33
C ALA A 186 -0.14 25.37 23.64
N ASN A 187 0.78 24.80 24.40
CA ASN A 187 1.41 23.50 24.25
C ASN A 187 0.37 22.37 24.05
N GLY A 188 0.64 21.45 23.15
CA GLY A 188 -0.22 20.30 22.86
C GLY A 188 0.53 19.26 22.05
N GLU A 189 1.57 18.67 22.65
CA GLU A 189 2.22 17.46 22.14
C GLU A 189 1.20 16.30 22.12
N GLU A 190 0.65 15.99 20.94
CA GLU A 190 -0.10 14.76 20.73
C GLU A 190 0.88 13.68 20.24
N GLN A 191 1.44 12.95 21.21
CA GLN A 191 2.22 11.74 20.96
C GLN A 191 1.30 10.65 20.38
N THR A 192 1.34 10.43 19.07
CA THR A 192 0.71 9.25 18.47
C THR A 192 1.70 8.10 18.47
N THR A 193 1.48 7.16 19.39
CA THR A 193 2.25 5.93 19.54
C THR A 193 2.08 5.03 18.31
N ALA A 194 3.20 4.50 17.80
CA ALA A 194 3.21 3.43 16.81
C ALA A 194 2.46 2.22 17.38
N LYS A 195 1.24 2.00 16.91
CA LYS A 195 0.39 0.89 17.32
C LYS A 195 0.82 -0.36 16.55
N LYS A 196 1.37 -1.35 17.25
CA LYS A 196 1.29 -2.75 16.81
C LYS A 196 -0.18 -3.13 16.83
N ASN A 197 -0.83 -3.14 15.67
CA ASN A 197 -2.21 -3.58 15.58
C ASN A 197 -2.23 -5.12 15.55
N ASN A 198 -2.62 -5.68 16.69
CA ASN A 198 -3.06 -7.07 16.82
C ASN A 198 -4.40 -7.24 16.09
N ASP A 199 -4.46 -8.26 15.25
CA ASP A 199 -5.55 -9.24 15.12
C ASP A 199 -6.98 -8.72 15.33
N ASP A 200 -7.56 -8.06 14.31
CA ASP A 200 -8.98 -8.24 13.92
C ASP A 200 -9.38 -7.36 12.71
N ASP A 201 -8.67 -6.25 12.43
CA ASP A 201 -8.99 -5.33 11.31
C ASP A 201 -8.48 -5.79 9.93
N GLY A 202 -7.58 -6.78 9.88
CA GLY A 202 -7.08 -7.37 8.62
C GLY A 202 -8.17 -8.05 7.78
N LYS A 203 -9.34 -8.31 8.37
CA LYS A 203 -10.47 -8.97 7.71
C LYS A 203 -11.15 -8.09 6.64
N VAL A 204 -11.05 -6.77 6.72
CA VAL A 204 -11.69 -5.85 5.75
C VAL A 204 -10.85 -5.74 4.46
N CYS A 205 -9.52 -5.73 4.58
CA CYS A 205 -8.61 -5.76 3.43
C CYS A 205 -8.61 -7.13 2.77
N LEU A 206 -8.53 -8.21 3.55
CA LEU A 206 -8.69 -9.57 3.03
C LEU A 206 -10.07 -9.77 2.43
N GLY A 207 -11.16 -9.31 3.05
CA GLY A 207 -12.52 -9.46 2.51
C GLY A 207 -12.72 -8.71 1.20
N THR A 208 -12.12 -7.53 1.02
CA THR A 208 -12.30 -6.73 -0.20
C THR A 208 -11.31 -7.13 -1.30
N VAL A 209 -10.08 -7.51 -0.95
CA VAL A 209 -9.04 -7.93 -1.90
C VAL A 209 -9.08 -9.44 -2.19
N ALA A 210 -9.73 -10.27 -1.37
CA ALA A 210 -9.94 -11.70 -1.66
C ALA A 210 -11.32 -11.99 -2.27
N SER A 211 -12.40 -11.43 -1.71
CA SER A 211 -13.77 -11.71 -2.19
C SER A 211 -14.08 -11.07 -3.54
N ALA A 212 -13.40 -9.97 -3.90
CA ALA A 212 -13.55 -9.35 -5.21
C ALA A 212 -12.51 -9.82 -6.25
N TYR A 213 -11.47 -10.60 -5.86
CA TYR A 213 -10.35 -10.92 -6.76
C TYR A 213 -10.02 -12.41 -6.93
N GLY A 214 -10.72 -13.35 -6.29
CA GLY A 214 -10.55 -14.79 -6.58
C GLY A 214 -9.15 -15.34 -6.26
N LEU A 215 -8.36 -14.65 -5.45
CA LEU A 215 -6.95 -14.98 -5.14
C LEU A 215 -6.78 -15.87 -3.88
N ILE A 216 -7.88 -16.31 -3.27
CA ILE A 216 -7.89 -17.46 -2.36
C ILE A 216 -9.14 -18.30 -2.63
N ASP A 217 -8.95 -19.47 -3.23
CA ASP A 217 -9.95 -20.52 -3.14
C ASP A 217 -9.85 -21.12 -1.72
N GLU A 218 -10.75 -20.72 -0.83
CA GLU A 218 -10.92 -21.36 0.48
C GLU A 218 -11.40 -22.83 0.36
N THR A 219 -11.56 -23.37 -0.85
CA THR A 219 -12.02 -24.76 -1.08
C THR A 219 -11.08 -25.64 -1.90
N SER A 220 -9.88 -25.17 -2.27
CA SER A 220 -8.89 -26.00 -2.95
C SER A 220 -8.29 -27.01 -1.97
N LYS A 221 -8.95 -28.16 -1.85
CA LYS A 221 -8.37 -29.40 -1.33
C LYS A 221 -7.08 -29.65 -2.09
N ILE A 222 -5.94 -29.44 -1.44
CA ILE A 222 -4.66 -29.96 -1.90
C ILE A 222 -4.82 -31.48 -1.88
N SER A 223 -5.05 -32.06 -3.05
CA SER A 223 -4.93 -33.50 -3.23
C SER A 223 -3.44 -33.86 -3.16
N ASP A 224 -3.12 -34.67 -2.15
CA ASP A 224 -1.92 -35.46 -1.94
C ASP A 224 -0.96 -35.55 -3.13
N ILE A 225 0.17 -34.83 -3.03
CA ILE A 225 1.40 -35.22 -3.72
C ILE A 225 2.14 -36.17 -2.78
N ASP A 226 2.07 -37.46 -3.06
CA ASP A 226 2.81 -38.51 -2.36
C ASP A 226 4.32 -38.39 -2.65
N PRO A 227 5.19 -38.17 -1.65
CA PRO A 227 6.63 -38.05 -1.85
C PRO A 227 7.37 -39.40 -2.08
N ARG A 228 6.67 -40.50 -2.41
CA ARG A 228 7.30 -41.83 -2.61
C ARG A 228 7.15 -42.45 -4.00
N SER A 229 7.07 -41.67 -5.07
CA SER A 229 7.25 -42.23 -6.42
C SER A 229 8.71 -42.15 -6.86
N THR A 230 9.51 -43.15 -6.50
CA THR A 230 10.78 -43.44 -7.18
C THR A 230 10.52 -44.05 -8.56
N PRO A 231 11.31 -43.70 -9.59
CA PRO A 231 11.16 -44.28 -10.92
C PRO A 231 11.71 -45.70 -10.96
N GLY A 232 10.98 -46.60 -11.63
CA GLY A 232 11.45 -47.90 -12.09
C GLY A 232 11.98 -47.85 -13.51
#